data_AF-A0A6V7M0A4-F1
#
_entry.id   AF-A0A6V7M0A4-F1
#
_cell.length_a   1.000
_cell.length_b   1.000
_cell.length_c   1.000
_cell.angle_alpha   90.00
_cell.angle_beta   90.00
_cell.angle_gamma   90.00
#
_symmetry.space_group_name_H-M   'P 1'
#
loop_
_entity.id
_entity.type
_entity.pdbx_description
1 polymer ?
#
loop_
_entity_poly.entity_id
_entity_poly.type
_entity_poly.pdbx_seq_one_letter_code
_entity_poly.pdbx_strand_id
1 'polypeptide(L)' 'MWCEAYNPESLRWMLRDSHSPGHVRLTAVLKNSVEFSEAWQCPEGTNMNPVKKCHIW' A
#
# COMPACT_ATOMS: atom_id res chain seq x y z
N MET A 1 6.19 -11.25 -4.85
CA MET A 1 7.22 -10.18 -4.90
C MET A 1 7.30 -9.37 -3.61
N TRP A 2 6.18 -9.02 -2.94
CA TRP A 2 6.17 -8.20 -1.71
C TRP A 2 5.63 -8.90 -0.45
N CYS A 3 5.45 -10.23 -0.50
CA CYS A 3 5.03 -10.99 0.68
C CYS A 3 6.24 -11.16 1.60
N GLU A 4 6.13 -10.68 2.83
CA GLU A 4 7.22 -10.63 3.80
C GLU A 4 6.66 -10.91 5.21
N ALA A 5 7.52 -11.39 6.10
CA ALA A 5 7.24 -11.55 7.52
C ALA A 5 8.31 -10.81 8.34
N TYR A 6 7.94 -10.30 9.50
CA TYR A 6 8.79 -9.40 10.28
C TYR A 6 8.89 -9.86 11.73
N ASN A 7 10.03 -9.60 12.35
CA ASN A 7 10.19 -9.66 13.80
C ASN A 7 10.41 -8.23 14.34
N PRO A 8 10.34 -8.01 15.67
CA PRO A 8 10.46 -6.67 16.22
C PRO A 8 11.80 -5.97 15.95
N GLU A 9 12.88 -6.70 15.72
CA GLU A 9 14.19 -6.13 15.38
C GLU A 9 14.23 -5.67 13.92
N SER A 10 13.80 -6.53 12.98
CA SER A 10 13.76 -6.17 11.56
C SER A 10 12.79 -5.02 11.31
N LEU A 11 11.64 -4.98 11.99
CA LEU A 11 10.70 -3.86 11.90
C LEU A 11 11.33 -2.53 12.35
N ARG A 12 12.09 -2.53 13.44
CA ARG A 12 12.81 -1.34 13.92
C ARG A 12 13.87 -0.88 12.92
N TRP A 13 14.53 -1.79 12.24
CA TRP A 13 15.47 -1.46 11.19
C TRP A 13 14.77 -0.87 9.96
N MET A 14 13.66 -1.47 9.51
CA MET A 14 12.86 -0.97 8.38
C MET A 14 12.30 0.43 8.59
N LEU A 15 11.96 0.82 9.82
CA LEU A 15 11.52 2.19 10.12
C LEU A 15 12.61 3.25 9.88
N ARG A 16 13.87 2.85 9.73
CA ARG A 16 15.00 3.71 9.38
C ARG A 16 15.41 3.59 7.91
N ASP A 17 14.83 2.63 7.18
CA ASP A 17 15.09 2.43 5.76
C ASP A 17 14.35 3.49 4.93
N SER A 18 14.91 3.85 3.77
CA SER A 18 14.26 4.81 2.86
C SER A 18 13.02 4.24 2.16
N HIS A 19 12.89 2.93 2.12
CA HIS A 19 11.75 2.23 1.55
C HIS A 19 10.71 1.93 2.62
N SER A 20 9.43 2.07 2.26
CA SER A 20 8.35 1.59 3.11
C SER A 20 8.34 0.05 3.19
N PRO A 21 7.84 -0.55 4.28
CA PRO A 21 7.67 -2.01 4.37
C PRO A 21 6.82 -2.57 3.22
N GLY A 22 7.08 -3.81 2.78
CA GLY A 22 6.45 -4.42 1.61
C GLY A 22 4.91 -4.35 1.61
N HIS A 23 4.27 -4.64 2.74
CA HIS A 23 2.81 -4.54 2.88
C HIS A 23 2.26 -3.11 2.72
N VAL A 24 3.01 -2.10 3.16
CA VAL A 24 2.65 -0.68 2.99
C VAL A 24 2.81 -0.28 1.52
N ARG A 25 3.92 -0.67 0.88
CA ARG A 25 4.16 -0.42 -0.54
C ARG A 25 3.02 -0.97 -1.40
N LEU A 26 2.64 -2.22 -1.17
CA LEU A 26 1.57 -2.87 -1.92
C LEU A 26 0.23 -2.16 -1.69
N THR A 27 -0.18 -2.02 -0.43
CA THR A 27 -1.53 -1.50 -0.13
C THR A 27 -1.69 -0.02 -0.46
N ALA A 28 -0.69 0.83 -0.18
CA ALA A 28 -0.78 2.26 -0.46
C ALA A 28 -0.81 2.56 -1.96
N VAL A 29 -0.01 1.85 -2.77
CA VAL A 29 -0.03 2.03 -4.23
C VAL A 29 -1.37 1.59 -4.81
N LEU A 30 -1.89 0.42 -4.42
CA LEU A 30 -3.16 -0.09 -4.93
C LEU A 30 -4.35 0.80 -4.55
N LYS A 31 -4.37 1.35 -3.33
CA LYS A 31 -5.39 2.32 -2.90
C LYS A 31 -5.45 3.57 -3.78
N ASN A 32 -4.29 4.01 -4.30
CA ASN A 32 -4.19 5.19 -5.13
C ASN A 32 -4.46 4.91 -6.62
N SER A 33 -4.48 3.65 -7.05
CA SER A 33 -4.82 3.30 -8.44
C SER A 33 -6.34 3.26 -8.63
N VAL A 34 -6.81 3.94 -9.67
CA VAL A 34 -8.21 3.87 -10.11
C VAL A 34 -8.44 2.55 -10.83
N GLU A 35 -7.48 2.14 -11.66
CA GLU A 35 -7.50 0.93 -12.47
C GLU A 35 -7.62 -0.33 -11.59
N PHE A 36 -6.90 -0.37 -10.47
CA PHE A 36 -7.05 -1.44 -9.49
C PHE A 36 -8.45 -1.46 -8.87
N SER A 37 -8.99 -0.28 -8.52
CA SER A 37 -10.31 -0.20 -7.91
C SER A 37 -11.40 -0.67 -8.88
N GLU A 38 -11.27 -0.35 -10.17
CA GLU A 38 -12.18 -0.79 -11.23
C GLU A 38 -12.08 -2.29 -11.50
N ALA A 39 -10.87 -2.80 -11.70
CA ALA A 39 -10.65 -4.21 -12.03
C ALA A 39 -11.10 -5.17 -10.91
N TRP A 40 -11.07 -4.71 -9.65
CA TRP A 40 -11.57 -5.47 -8.50
C TRP A 40 -12.93 -4.99 -7.99
N GLN A 41 -13.60 -4.08 -8.73
CA GLN A 41 -14.93 -3.55 -8.40
C GLN A 41 -15.05 -3.07 -6.95
N CYS A 42 -13.99 -2.45 -6.43
CA CYS A 42 -13.96 -1.94 -5.07
C CYS A 42 -14.89 -0.73 -4.95
N PRO A 43 -15.94 -0.76 -4.10
CA PRO A 43 -16.82 0.40 -3.91
C PRO A 43 -16.05 1.61 -3.38
N GLU A 44 -16.46 2.81 -3.80
CA GLU A 44 -15.87 4.05 -3.32
C GLU A 44 -16.02 4.19 -1.79
N GLY A 45 -14.97 4.69 -1.14
CA GLY A 45 -14.90 4.86 0.31
C GLY A 45 -14.45 3.61 1.08
N THR A 46 -14.30 2.47 0.41
CA THR A 46 -13.72 1.27 1.05
C THR A 46 -12.22 1.44 1.30
N ASN A 47 -11.67 0.58 2.17
CA ASN A 47 -10.25 0.64 2.54
C ASN A 47 -9.32 0.61 1.31
N MET A 48 -9.68 -0.14 0.26
CA MET A 48 -8.90 -0.30 -0.97
C MET A 48 -9.31 0.65 -2.10
N ASN A 49 -10.38 1.44 -1.93
CA ASN A 49 -10.78 2.49 -2.86
C ASN A 49 -11.19 3.76 -2.09
N PRO A 50 -10.25 4.45 -1.42
CA PRO A 50 -10.54 5.70 -0.73
C PRO A 50 -10.92 6.80 -1.73
N VAL A 51 -11.82 7.69 -1.30
CA VAL A 51 -12.25 8.87 -2.10
C VAL A 51 -11.07 9.76 -2.46
N LYS A 52 -10.15 9.98 -1.51
CA LYS A 52 -8.93 10.77 -1.73
C LYS A 52 -7.78 9.86 -2.16
N LYS A 53 -7.34 10.02 -3.40
CA LYS A 53 -6.18 9.34 -3.97
C LYS A 53 -5.04 10.35 -4.21
N CYS A 54 -3.80 9.91 -4.06
CA CYS A 54 -2.59 10.67 -4.36
C CYS A 54 -2.07 10.29 -5.76
N HIS A 55 -1.74 11.30 -6.57
CA HIS A 55 -1.13 11.13 -7.89
C HIS A 55 -0.13 12.26 -8.12
N ILE A 56 1.07 11.94 -8.60
CA ILE A 56 2.17 12.93 -8.74
C ILE A 56 2.70 12.97 -10.17
N TRP A 57 2.94 11.81 -10.78
CA TRP A 57 3.56 11.66 -12.10
C TRP A 57 2.51 11.38 -13.16
#